data_AF-A0A954YRK5-F1
#
_entry.id   AF-A0A954YRK5-F1
#
_cell.length_a   1.000
_cell.length_b   1.000
_cell.length_c   1.000
_cell.angle_alpha   90.00
_cell.angle_beta   90.00
_cell.angle_gamma   90.00
#
_symmetry.space_group_name_H-M   'P 1'
#
loop_
_entity.id
_entity.type
_entity.pdbx_description
1 polymer ?
#
loop_
_entity_poly.entity_id
_entity_poly.type
_entity_poly.pdbx_seq_one_letter_code
_entity_poly.pdbx_strand_id
1 'polypeptide(L)'
;MLGWIRAEEMDDVILVHCSHAKEASGVNVRSVPYMKNVFACPVGYSADDRDQVADLAAVSLGANLIEKRMTLDRTHEGHHHIKALEPDEFADWVKTIRRCEAMLGDNAIKPSAEDLRQKEMYFVSVVANTDIAAGTTINEKMLACKRPGTGIAPELLPQIVGRQAKRDIAENELLTWSDV
;
A
#
# COMPACT_ATOMS: atom_id res chain seq x y z
N MET A 1 -33.78 -11.66 -10.13
CA MET A 1 -33.25 -10.65 -11.07
C MET A 1 -32.07 -11.19 -11.86
N LEU A 2 -30.91 -11.50 -11.26
CA LEU A 2 -29.78 -12.11 -12.01
C LEU A 2 -30.11 -13.45 -12.68
N GLY A 3 -30.93 -14.29 -12.05
CA GLY A 3 -31.38 -15.54 -12.68
C GLY A 3 -32.24 -15.33 -13.94
N TRP A 4 -32.96 -14.20 -14.03
CA TRP A 4 -33.71 -13.85 -15.24
C TRP A 4 -32.77 -13.31 -16.33
N ILE A 5 -31.87 -12.40 -15.96
CA ILE A 5 -30.85 -11.83 -16.87
C ILE A 5 -30.02 -12.95 -17.53
N ARG A 6 -29.61 -13.96 -16.76
CA ARG A 6 -28.88 -15.13 -17.27
C ARG A 6 -29.75 -16.05 -18.14
N ALA A 7 -31.05 -16.12 -17.88
CA ALA A 7 -31.98 -16.90 -18.70
C ALA A 7 -32.22 -16.27 -20.07
N GLU A 8 -32.04 -14.95 -20.19
CA GLU A 8 -32.07 -14.20 -21.45
C GLU A 8 -30.68 -14.16 -22.15
N GLU A 9 -29.73 -15.01 -21.73
CA GLU A 9 -28.38 -15.11 -22.32
C GLU A 9 -27.60 -13.78 -22.35
N MET A 10 -27.83 -12.90 -21.37
CA MET A 10 -27.05 -11.67 -21.19
C MET A 10 -25.88 -11.90 -20.24
N ASP A 11 -24.68 -12.07 -20.80
CA ASP A 11 -23.47 -12.43 -20.04
C ASP A 11 -22.65 -11.23 -19.56
N ASP A 12 -22.76 -10.07 -20.21
CA ASP A 12 -21.98 -8.86 -19.91
C ASP A 12 -22.69 -7.95 -18.89
N VAL A 13 -22.66 -8.34 -17.62
CA VAL A 13 -23.36 -7.63 -16.55
C VAL A 13 -22.42 -7.20 -15.45
N ILE A 14 -22.51 -5.92 -15.09
CA ILE A 14 -21.90 -5.34 -13.90
C ILE A 14 -22.99 -4.94 -12.91
N LEU A 15 -22.84 -5.35 -11.65
CA LEU A 15 -23.72 -4.87 -10.58
C LEU A 15 -23.12 -3.62 -9.97
N VAL A 16 -23.90 -2.57 -9.75
CA VAL A 16 -23.40 -1.33 -9.15
C VAL A 16 -24.02 -1.16 -7.77
N HIS A 17 -23.19 -1.22 -6.72
CA HIS A 17 -23.63 -0.89 -5.36
C HIS A 17 -23.84 0.62 -5.25
N CYS A 18 -25.01 1.02 -4.78
CA CYS A 18 -25.36 2.42 -4.56
C CYS A 18 -25.94 2.58 -3.16
N SER A 19 -25.59 3.68 -2.48
CA SER A 19 -26.15 4.04 -1.18
C SER A 19 -26.51 5.52 -1.15
N HIS A 20 -27.69 5.82 -0.60
CA HIS A 20 -28.17 7.18 -0.32
C HIS A 20 -28.07 7.52 1.17
N ALA A 21 -27.27 6.76 1.93
CA ALA A 21 -27.03 7.03 3.34
C ALA A 21 -26.41 8.43 3.51
N LYS A 22 -26.96 9.22 4.43
CA LYS A 22 -26.44 10.56 4.75
C LYS A 22 -25.18 10.49 5.62
N GLU A 23 -25.11 9.48 6.48
CA GLU A 23 -23.98 9.23 7.36
C GLU A 23 -23.04 8.20 6.73
N ALA A 24 -21.73 8.44 6.84
CA ALA A 24 -20.71 7.55 6.28
C ALA A 24 -20.85 6.10 6.79
N SER A 25 -21.30 5.92 8.04
CA SER A 25 -21.55 4.61 8.66
C SER A 25 -22.61 3.77 7.94
N GLY A 26 -23.50 4.41 7.16
CA GLY A 26 -24.56 3.74 6.40
C GLY A 26 -24.20 3.42 4.94
N VAL A 27 -23.03 3.85 4.45
CA VAL A 27 -22.66 3.69 3.02
C VAL A 27 -22.37 2.21 2.66
N ASN A 28 -21.75 1.48 3.57
CA ASN A 28 -21.40 0.06 3.44
C ASN A 28 -20.66 -0.31 2.13
N VAL A 29 -19.48 0.27 1.90
CA VAL A 29 -18.63 -0.08 0.75
C VAL A 29 -18.14 -1.54 0.75
N ARG A 30 -18.21 -2.25 1.90
CA ARG A 30 -17.92 -3.69 1.99
C ARG A 30 -18.93 -4.56 1.24
N SER A 31 -20.06 -4.00 0.80
CA SER A 31 -20.97 -4.67 -0.13
C SER A 31 -20.29 -5.02 -1.46
N VAL A 32 -19.30 -4.24 -1.92
CA VAL A 32 -18.59 -4.49 -3.18
C VAL A 32 -17.97 -5.90 -3.20
N PRO A 33 -17.02 -6.25 -2.31
CA PRO A 33 -16.41 -7.58 -2.31
C PRO A 33 -17.41 -8.69 -1.95
N TYR A 34 -18.41 -8.40 -1.13
CA TYR A 34 -19.49 -9.36 -0.83
C TYR A 34 -20.28 -9.73 -2.11
N MET A 35 -20.73 -8.72 -2.87
CA MET A 35 -21.47 -8.92 -4.12
C MET A 35 -20.62 -9.64 -5.16
N LYS A 36 -19.31 -9.33 -5.27
CA LYS A 36 -18.41 -10.05 -6.17
C LYS A 36 -18.36 -11.53 -5.84
N ASN A 37 -18.23 -11.87 -4.55
CA ASN A 37 -18.17 -13.26 -4.11
C ASN A 37 -19.50 -14.01 -4.31
N VAL A 38 -20.63 -13.37 -3.99
CA VAL A 38 -21.95 -14.01 -4.04
C VAL A 38 -22.45 -14.17 -5.48
N PHE A 39 -22.25 -13.16 -6.33
CA PHE A 39 -22.82 -13.13 -7.67
C PHE A 39 -21.84 -13.57 -8.76
N ALA A 40 -20.55 -13.70 -8.42
CA ALA A 40 -19.49 -14.11 -9.34
C ALA A 40 -19.47 -13.27 -10.63
N CYS A 41 -19.66 -11.95 -10.49
CA CYS A 41 -19.64 -11.00 -11.60
C CYS A 41 -18.85 -9.74 -11.19
N PRO A 42 -18.46 -8.89 -12.17
CA PRO A 42 -17.94 -7.57 -11.88
C PRO A 42 -18.91 -6.76 -11.02
N VAL A 43 -18.36 -5.96 -10.10
CA VAL A 43 -19.17 -5.08 -9.24
C VAL A 43 -18.56 -3.69 -9.25
N GLY A 44 -19.37 -2.67 -9.50
CA GLY A 44 -19.03 -1.27 -9.36
C GLY A 44 -19.61 -0.62 -8.11
N TYR A 45 -19.32 0.67 -7.97
CA TYR A 45 -19.84 1.53 -6.91
C TYR A 45 -20.28 2.88 -7.46
N SER A 46 -21.39 3.40 -6.95
CA SER A 46 -21.94 4.71 -7.31
C SER A 46 -22.25 5.49 -6.04
N ALA A 47 -21.63 6.67 -5.91
CA ALA A 47 -21.87 7.58 -4.80
C ALA A 47 -22.93 8.63 -5.16
N ASP A 48 -23.73 9.03 -4.19
CA ASP A 48 -24.78 10.05 -4.37
C ASP A 48 -24.31 11.49 -4.07
N ASP A 49 -23.00 11.69 -3.92
CA ASP A 49 -22.40 12.96 -3.53
C ASP A 49 -21.09 13.28 -4.29
N ARG A 50 -20.51 14.43 -3.96
CA ARG A 50 -19.24 14.93 -4.53
C ARG A 50 -18.01 14.38 -3.80
N ASP A 51 -18.18 13.80 -2.62
CA ASP A 51 -17.04 13.33 -1.83
C ASP A 51 -16.45 12.07 -2.47
N GLN A 52 -15.14 11.94 -2.45
CA GLN A 52 -14.42 10.85 -3.11
C GLN A 52 -13.99 9.75 -2.15
N VAL A 53 -14.17 9.92 -0.83
CA VAL A 53 -13.70 8.96 0.18
C VAL A 53 -14.30 7.57 -0.05
N ALA A 54 -15.61 7.49 -0.28
CA ALA A 54 -16.27 6.22 -0.54
C ALA A 54 -15.86 5.59 -1.88
N ASP A 55 -15.63 6.41 -2.91
CA ASP A 55 -15.14 5.97 -4.22
C ASP A 55 -13.78 5.29 -4.10
N LEU A 56 -12.83 5.94 -3.41
CA LEU A 56 -11.48 5.42 -3.20
C LEU A 56 -11.48 4.14 -2.36
N ALA A 57 -12.34 4.09 -1.34
CA ALA A 57 -12.53 2.89 -0.54
C ALA A 57 -13.10 1.74 -1.40
N ALA A 58 -14.07 2.01 -2.27
CA ALA A 58 -14.62 1.01 -3.18
C ALA A 58 -13.57 0.50 -4.19
N VAL A 59 -12.73 1.38 -4.75
CA VAL A 59 -11.58 0.99 -5.59
C VAL A 59 -10.64 0.06 -4.83
N SER A 60 -10.29 0.43 -3.59
CA SER A 60 -9.41 -0.38 -2.73
C SER A 60 -10.00 -1.74 -2.36
N LEU A 61 -11.34 -1.85 -2.34
CA LEU A 61 -12.07 -3.10 -2.12
C LEU A 61 -12.34 -3.89 -3.41
N GLY A 62 -11.78 -3.45 -4.53
CA GLY A 62 -11.82 -4.17 -5.81
C GLY A 62 -13.04 -3.86 -6.66
N ALA A 63 -13.65 -2.68 -6.55
CA ALA A 63 -14.67 -2.25 -7.50
C ALA A 63 -14.11 -2.20 -8.93
N ASN A 64 -14.88 -2.70 -9.89
CA ASN A 64 -14.53 -2.74 -11.32
C ASN A 64 -14.97 -1.48 -12.08
N LEU A 65 -15.89 -0.71 -11.50
CA LEU A 65 -16.46 0.50 -12.06
C LEU A 65 -16.75 1.47 -10.93
N ILE A 66 -16.43 2.75 -11.13
CA ILE A 66 -16.89 3.82 -10.25
C ILE A 66 -17.72 4.79 -11.09
N GLU A 67 -18.92 5.09 -10.62
CA GLU A 67 -19.83 6.03 -11.25
C GLU A 67 -19.87 7.34 -10.43
N LYS A 68 -19.79 8.48 -11.13
CA LYS A 68 -19.83 9.81 -10.52
C LYS A 68 -20.62 10.76 -11.39
N ARG A 69 -21.42 11.62 -10.76
CA ARG A 69 -22.21 12.61 -11.50
C ARG A 69 -21.35 13.78 -11.93
N MET A 70 -21.57 14.25 -13.15
CA MET A 70 -20.92 15.43 -13.72
C MET A 70 -21.97 16.46 -14.18
N THR A 71 -21.66 17.74 -14.03
CA THR A 71 -22.44 18.88 -14.52
C THR A 71 -21.51 19.87 -15.24
N LEU A 72 -22.06 20.69 -16.14
CA LEU A 72 -21.31 21.80 -16.73
C LEU A 72 -21.26 23.02 -15.81
N ASP A 73 -22.31 23.22 -15.02
CA ASP A 73 -22.43 24.30 -14.05
C ASP A 73 -23.32 23.82 -12.89
N ARG A 74 -22.81 23.94 -11.66
CA ARG A 74 -23.52 23.50 -10.45
C ARG A 74 -24.61 24.46 -9.99
N THR A 75 -24.64 25.68 -10.53
CA THR A 75 -25.60 26.74 -10.16
C THR A 75 -26.95 26.60 -10.85
N HIS A 76 -27.04 25.75 -11.88
CA HIS A 76 -28.29 25.44 -12.56
C HIS A 76 -29.33 24.83 -11.62
N GLU A 77 -30.61 25.11 -11.92
CA GLU A 77 -31.73 24.57 -11.15
C GLU A 77 -31.78 23.05 -11.23
N GLY A 78 -31.94 22.39 -10.08
CA GLY A 78 -32.10 20.94 -9.99
C GLY A 78 -31.16 20.32 -8.96
N HIS A 79 -31.73 19.46 -8.11
CA HIS A 79 -31.02 18.84 -7.00
C HIS A 79 -29.83 17.95 -7.42
N HIS A 80 -29.82 17.46 -8.66
CA HIS A 80 -28.73 16.65 -9.20
C HIS A 80 -27.48 17.48 -9.55
N HIS A 81 -27.65 18.74 -9.96
CA HIS A 81 -26.51 19.62 -10.28
C HIS A 81 -25.67 19.85 -9.02
N ILE A 82 -26.31 20.18 -7.88
CA ILE A 82 -25.65 20.44 -6.58
C ILE A 82 -24.76 19.27 -6.11
N LYS A 83 -25.09 18.03 -6.50
CA LYS A 83 -24.38 16.81 -6.11
C LYS A 83 -23.34 16.35 -7.14
N ALA A 84 -23.23 17.02 -8.28
CA ALA A 84 -22.33 16.65 -9.36
C ALA A 84 -21.00 17.41 -9.30
N LEU A 85 -19.97 16.80 -9.86
CA LEU A 85 -18.68 17.44 -10.11
C LEU A 85 -18.75 18.29 -11.37
N GLU A 86 -18.11 19.45 -11.37
CA GLU A 86 -17.86 20.25 -12.57
C GLU A 86 -16.67 19.68 -13.36
N PRO A 87 -16.42 20.10 -14.62
CA PRO A 87 -15.44 19.43 -15.49
C PRO A 87 -14.02 19.34 -14.90
N ASP A 88 -13.54 20.42 -14.26
CA ASP A 88 -12.20 20.43 -13.65
C ASP A 88 -12.13 19.50 -12.41
N GLU A 89 -13.17 19.51 -11.58
CA GLU A 89 -13.28 18.60 -10.43
C GLU A 89 -13.38 17.13 -10.86
N PHE A 90 -14.11 16.86 -11.95
CA PHE A 90 -14.24 15.52 -12.51
C PHE A 90 -12.89 15.04 -13.07
N ALA A 91 -12.13 15.91 -13.75
CA ALA A 91 -10.80 15.59 -14.23
C ALA A 91 -9.83 15.26 -13.07
N ASP A 92 -9.89 16.01 -11.97
CA ASP A 92 -9.07 15.75 -10.79
C ASP A 92 -9.52 14.50 -10.02
N TRP A 93 -10.83 14.22 -10.00
CA TRP A 93 -11.38 12.98 -9.49
C TRP A 93 -10.85 11.77 -10.28
N VAL A 94 -10.88 11.81 -11.62
CA VAL A 94 -10.31 10.75 -12.47
C VAL A 94 -8.82 10.53 -12.17
N LYS A 95 -8.03 11.61 -12.06
CA LYS A 95 -6.60 11.49 -11.69
C LYS A 95 -6.42 10.80 -10.34
N THR A 96 -7.28 11.14 -9.37
CA THR A 96 -7.23 10.57 -8.01
C THR A 96 -7.59 9.08 -8.02
N ILE A 97 -8.63 8.68 -8.75
CA ILE A 97 -9.01 7.27 -8.94
C ILE A 97 -7.85 6.48 -9.58
N ARG A 98 -7.24 6.99 -10.65
CA ARG A 98 -6.12 6.32 -11.33
C ARG A 98 -4.88 6.22 -10.46
N ARG A 99 -4.61 7.25 -9.65
CA ARG A 99 -3.52 7.19 -8.66
C ARG A 99 -3.79 6.13 -7.59
N CYS A 100 -5.02 6.03 -7.09
CA CYS A 100 -5.40 4.99 -6.13
C CYS A 100 -5.23 3.59 -6.74
N GLU A 101 -5.71 3.38 -7.96
CA GLU A 101 -5.54 2.12 -8.70
C GLU A 101 -4.07 1.72 -8.85
N ALA A 102 -3.20 2.66 -9.26
CA ALA A 102 -1.77 2.42 -9.39
C ALA A 102 -1.08 2.10 -8.04
N MET A 103 -1.66 2.54 -6.92
CA MET A 103 -1.14 2.28 -5.57
C MET A 103 -1.59 0.94 -4.99
N LEU A 104 -2.60 0.25 -5.56
CA LEU A 104 -3.11 -1.01 -5.00
C LEU A 104 -2.06 -2.11 -4.99
N GLY A 105 -1.17 -2.13 -5.99
CA GLY A 105 -0.09 -3.10 -6.08
C GLY A 105 -0.57 -4.54 -6.13
N ASP A 106 0.23 -5.44 -5.55
CA ASP A 106 -0.05 -6.88 -5.49
C ASP A 106 -0.51 -7.29 -4.10
N ASN A 107 -1.23 -8.41 -4.00
CA ASN A 107 -1.59 -9.02 -2.71
C ASN A 107 -0.40 -9.74 -2.06
N ALA A 108 0.72 -9.04 -1.87
CA ALA A 108 1.95 -9.55 -1.27
C ALA A 108 2.76 -8.43 -0.60
N ILE A 109 3.35 -8.73 0.55
CA ILE A 109 4.31 -7.82 1.20
C ILE A 109 5.67 -8.00 0.52
N LYS A 110 6.09 -7.01 -0.27
CA LYS A 110 7.40 -6.97 -0.91
C LYS A 110 7.94 -5.54 -0.99
N PRO A 111 9.26 -5.35 -0.85
CA PRO A 111 9.88 -4.04 -1.08
C PRO A 111 9.72 -3.63 -2.55
N SER A 112 9.62 -2.33 -2.80
CA SER A 112 9.71 -1.78 -4.14
C SER A 112 11.14 -1.86 -4.68
N ALA A 113 11.31 -1.70 -5.99
CA ALA A 113 12.64 -1.60 -6.60
C ALA A 113 13.44 -0.40 -6.06
N GLU A 114 12.76 0.68 -5.66
CA GLU A 114 13.40 1.83 -5.02
C GLU A 114 13.87 1.48 -3.61
N ASP A 115 13.04 0.80 -2.81
CA ASP A 115 13.42 0.36 -1.46
C ASP A 115 14.67 -0.54 -1.50
N LEU A 116 14.75 -1.44 -2.49
CA LEU A 116 15.90 -2.31 -2.68
C LEU A 116 17.17 -1.56 -3.11
N ARG A 117 17.05 -0.54 -3.97
CA ARG A 117 18.18 0.32 -4.35
C ARG A 117 18.74 1.10 -3.16
N GLN A 118 17.85 1.56 -2.28
CA GLN A 118 18.24 2.35 -1.11
C GLN A 118 18.64 1.51 0.10
N LYS A 119 18.66 0.18 -0.04
CA LYS A 119 19.00 -0.76 1.03
C LYS A 119 20.35 -0.41 1.67
N GLU A 120 21.39 -0.22 0.87
CA GLU A 120 22.74 0.09 1.36
C GLU A 120 22.77 1.38 2.19
N MET A 121 21.99 2.39 1.81
CA MET A 121 21.97 3.69 2.49
C MET A 121 21.18 3.65 3.81
N TYR A 122 20.02 2.99 3.82
CA TYR A 122 19.10 3.08 4.96
C TYR A 122 19.15 1.90 5.92
N PHE A 123 19.63 0.73 5.48
CA PHE A 123 19.77 -0.43 6.34
C PHE A 123 20.98 -0.24 7.25
N VAL A 124 21.00 -0.98 8.34
CA VAL A 124 22.09 -0.96 9.31
C VAL A 124 22.93 -2.22 9.15
N SER A 125 24.19 -2.14 9.53
CA SER A 125 25.12 -3.24 9.64
C SER A 125 25.71 -3.29 11.04
N VAL A 126 26.26 -4.45 11.40
CA VAL A 126 27.00 -4.61 12.64
C VAL A 126 28.30 -3.79 12.55
N VAL A 127 28.50 -2.94 13.54
CA VAL A 127 29.71 -2.13 13.73
C VAL A 127 30.28 -2.39 15.11
N ALA A 128 31.55 -2.07 15.30
CA ALA A 128 32.16 -2.09 16.62
C ALA A 128 31.63 -0.91 17.45
N ASN A 129 31.30 -1.18 18.71
CA ASN A 129 30.82 -0.18 19.67
C ASN A 129 31.93 0.30 20.63
N THR A 130 33.12 -0.26 20.49
CA THR A 130 34.36 0.08 21.19
C THR A 130 35.52 -0.41 20.33
N ASP A 131 36.75 0.01 20.60
CA ASP A 131 37.92 -0.63 19.99
C ASP A 131 38.02 -2.11 20.42
N ILE A 132 38.29 -3.00 19.47
CA ILE A 132 38.42 -4.46 19.67
C ILE A 132 39.79 -4.89 19.15
N ALA A 133 40.66 -5.36 20.06
CA ALA A 133 41.99 -5.84 19.68
C ALA A 133 41.95 -7.24 19.05
N ALA A 134 42.92 -7.53 18.18
CA ALA A 134 43.11 -8.85 17.57
C ALA A 134 43.19 -9.97 18.63
N GLY A 135 42.55 -11.10 18.35
CA GLY A 135 42.43 -12.25 19.26
C GLY A 135 41.36 -12.11 20.35
N THR A 136 40.75 -10.93 20.52
CA THR A 136 39.70 -10.71 21.52
C THR A 136 38.44 -11.49 21.16
N THR A 137 37.88 -12.23 22.12
CA THR A 137 36.56 -12.84 21.98
C THR A 137 35.47 -11.77 22.02
N ILE A 138 34.75 -11.61 20.91
CA ILE A 138 33.72 -10.59 20.73
C ILE A 138 32.49 -10.96 21.57
N ASN A 139 31.97 -10.00 22.32
CA ASN A 139 30.69 -10.11 23.03
C ASN A 139 29.70 -9.04 22.54
N GLU A 140 28.43 -9.20 22.91
CA GLU A 140 27.35 -8.30 22.46
C GLU A 140 27.57 -6.83 22.79
N LYS A 141 28.19 -6.50 23.93
CA LYS A 141 28.41 -5.10 24.35
C LYS A 141 29.45 -4.38 23.50
N MET A 142 30.30 -5.14 22.80
CA MET A 142 31.31 -4.63 21.88
C MET A 142 30.73 -4.32 20.50
N LEU A 143 29.46 -4.64 20.24
CA LEU A 143 28.82 -4.49 18.94
C LEU A 143 27.67 -3.48 19.03
N ALA A 144 27.42 -2.79 17.92
CA ALA A 144 26.23 -1.98 17.71
C ALA A 144 25.73 -2.18 16.28
N CYS A 145 24.53 -1.71 15.97
CA CYS A 145 24.00 -1.71 14.60
C CYS A 145 23.83 -0.27 14.13
N LYS A 146 24.60 0.13 13.11
CA LYS A 146 24.59 1.49 12.54
C LYS A 146 24.59 1.42 11.03
N ARG A 147 24.16 2.50 10.37
CA ARG A 147 24.24 2.63 8.90
C ARG A 147 25.71 2.80 8.48
N PRO A 148 26.08 2.47 7.23
CA PRO A 148 25.25 1.92 6.15
C PRO A 148 25.00 0.40 6.28
N GLY A 149 24.14 -0.14 5.42
CA GLY A 149 23.74 -1.54 5.35
C GLY A 149 24.65 -2.38 4.45
N THR A 150 25.93 -2.03 4.34
CA THR A 150 26.93 -2.64 3.44
C THR A 150 27.82 -3.67 4.12
N GLY A 151 27.68 -3.86 5.43
CA GLY A 151 28.41 -4.83 6.24
C GLY A 151 27.59 -6.04 6.63
N ILE A 152 28.01 -6.74 7.69
CA ILE A 152 27.26 -7.88 8.21
C ILE A 152 25.88 -7.38 8.69
N ALA A 153 24.82 -8.06 8.27
CA ALA A 153 23.46 -7.70 8.65
C ALA A 153 23.19 -7.99 10.14
N PRO A 154 22.39 -7.18 10.86
CA PRO A 154 22.10 -7.36 12.29
C PRO A 154 21.54 -8.73 12.66
N GLU A 155 20.81 -9.38 11.74
CA GLU A 155 20.24 -10.70 11.96
C GLU A 155 21.31 -11.78 12.13
N LEU A 156 22.55 -11.50 11.68
CA LEU A 156 23.70 -12.38 11.76
C LEU A 156 24.59 -12.07 12.97
N LEU A 157 24.24 -11.07 13.79
CA LEU A 157 24.96 -10.71 15.01
C LEU A 157 25.18 -11.91 15.96
N PRO A 158 24.21 -12.82 16.18
CA PRO A 158 24.43 -14.00 17.01
C PRO A 158 25.54 -14.93 16.51
N GLN A 159 25.90 -14.87 15.22
CA GLN A 159 26.99 -15.66 14.66
C GLN A 159 28.37 -15.04 14.88
N ILE A 160 28.42 -13.75 15.26
CA ILE A 160 29.65 -12.99 15.52
C ILE A 160 30.04 -13.12 16.99
N VAL A 161 29.06 -13.10 17.90
CA VAL A 161 29.28 -13.22 19.34
C VAL A 161 29.96 -14.56 19.66
N GLY A 162 31.04 -14.50 20.43
CA GLY A 162 31.87 -15.65 20.78
C GLY A 162 33.00 -15.97 19.80
N ARG A 163 33.07 -15.31 18.63
CA ARG A 163 34.22 -15.39 17.73
C ARG A 163 35.38 -14.53 18.21
N GLN A 164 36.58 -14.82 17.72
CA GLN A 164 37.77 -14.00 17.98
C GLN A 164 38.01 -13.04 16.83
N ALA A 165 38.30 -11.77 17.15
CA ALA A 165 38.69 -10.78 16.16
C ALA A 165 40.01 -11.21 15.47
N LYS A 166 40.03 -11.24 14.14
CA LYS A 166 41.21 -11.63 13.34
C LYS A 166 42.24 -10.52 13.20
N ARG A 167 41.84 -9.28 13.51
CA ARG A 167 42.67 -8.07 13.51
C ARG A 167 42.11 -7.06 14.51
N ASP A 168 42.82 -5.95 14.69
CA ASP A 168 42.28 -4.80 15.41
C ASP A 168 41.13 -4.16 14.61
N ILE A 169 40.04 -3.82 15.30
CA ILE A 169 38.82 -3.20 14.75
C ILE A 169 38.54 -1.94 15.58
N ALA A 170 38.47 -0.77 14.95
CA ALA A 170 38.24 0.49 15.64
C ALA A 170 36.76 0.70 16.00
N GLU A 171 36.48 1.51 17.02
CA GLU A 171 35.12 1.93 17.34
C GLU A 171 34.44 2.55 16.11
N ASN A 172 33.16 2.19 15.89
CA ASN A 172 32.34 2.59 14.75
C ASN A 172 32.76 2.02 13.40
N GLU A 173 33.81 1.20 13.35
CA GLU A 173 34.19 0.48 12.15
C GLU A 173 33.16 -0.62 11.84
N LEU A 174 32.85 -0.78 10.55
CA LEU A 174 31.89 -1.74 10.06
C LEU A 174 32.52 -3.13 9.97
N LEU A 175 31.84 -4.13 10.55
CA LEU A 175 32.36 -5.50 10.58
C LEU A 175 32.06 -6.24 9.27
N THR A 176 33.04 -7.00 8.83
CA THR A 176 32.98 -7.92 7.71
C THR A 176 33.35 -9.34 8.15
N TRP A 177 33.02 -10.35 7.35
CA TRP A 177 33.35 -11.75 7.67
C TRP A 177 34.85 -12.05 7.69
N SER A 178 35.68 -11.17 7.12
CA SER A 178 37.14 -11.25 7.25
C SER A 178 37.65 -10.83 8.62
N ASP A 179 36.85 -10.11 9.42
CA ASP A 179 37.26 -9.59 10.73
C ASP A 179 37.02 -10.58 11.87
N VAL A 180 36.19 -11.61 11.66
CA VAL A 180 35.68 -12.54 12.70
C VAL A 180 35.74 -14.00 12.32
#